data_AF-A0A316B657-F1
#
_entry.id   AF-A0A316B657-F1
#
_cell.length_a   1.000
_cell.length_b   1.000
_cell.length_c   1.000
_cell.angle_alpha   90.00
_cell.angle_beta   90.00
_cell.angle_gamma   90.00
#
_symmetry.space_group_name_H-M   'P 1'
#
loop_
_entity.id
_entity.type
_entity.pdbx_description
1 polymer ?
#
loop_
_entity_poly.entity_id
_entity_poly.type
_entity_poly.pdbx_seq_one_letter_code
_entity_poly.pdbx_strand_id
1 'polypeptide(L)'
;MIIKECPICCAKVIRKKVKETYTYKGKSITVNNLPIFHCTGCGEEFIDEERVGPINKKLDALYREAEGLLQPQEIVEIRKKFGYSQEEFAEIVGGGPKAFAKYEKGTVTQSRSMDNLLRILRDSSDAMTILTSQKALCACEAKSVYQVKKDKSSSCSKTSRS
;
A
#
# COMPACT_ATOMS: atom_id res chain seq x y z
N MET A 1 11.40 -18.65 -4.39
CA MET A 1 12.89 -18.73 -4.30
C MET A 1 13.29 -19.90 -3.39
N ILE A 2 14.39 -20.64 -3.61
CA ILE A 2 14.77 -21.79 -2.75
C ILE A 2 15.97 -21.39 -1.86
N ILE A 3 15.71 -21.08 -0.59
CA ILE A 3 16.76 -20.90 0.42
C ILE A 3 17.23 -22.29 0.86
N LYS A 4 18.50 -22.62 0.58
CA LYS A 4 19.12 -23.90 0.95
C LYS A 4 20.00 -23.80 2.21
N GLU A 5 20.56 -22.62 2.45
CA GLU A 5 21.52 -22.34 3.52
C GLU A 5 21.11 -21.06 4.26
N CYS A 6 21.42 -21.02 5.55
CA CYS A 6 21.08 -19.89 6.40
C CYS A 6 22.02 -18.70 6.13
N PRO A 7 21.51 -17.49 5.90
CA PRO A 7 22.36 -16.32 5.66
C PRO A 7 23.13 -15.85 6.91
N ILE A 8 22.80 -16.37 8.10
CA ILE A 8 23.41 -15.97 9.38
C ILE A 8 24.56 -16.92 9.77
N CYS A 9 24.34 -18.23 9.69
CA CYS A 9 25.29 -19.23 10.18
C CYS A 9 25.71 -20.28 9.14
N CYS A 10 25.28 -20.13 7.88
CA CYS A 10 25.57 -21.05 6.76
C CYS A 10 25.11 -22.51 6.95
N ALA A 11 24.38 -22.83 8.03
CA ALA A 11 23.85 -24.16 8.25
C ALA A 11 22.65 -24.45 7.33
N LYS A 12 22.31 -25.74 7.21
CA LYS A 12 21.20 -26.23 6.41
C LYS A 12 19.86 -25.65 6.89
N VAL A 13 19.01 -25.32 5.92
CA VAL A 13 17.65 -24.84 6.17
C VAL A 13 16.65 -25.93 5.81
N ILE A 14 15.63 -26.12 6.64
CA ILE A 14 14.53 -27.05 6.41
C ILE A 14 13.20 -26.31 6.32
N ARG A 15 12.26 -26.84 5.54
CA ARG A 15 10.90 -26.29 5.46
C ARG A 15 10.04 -26.87 6.57
N LYS A 16 9.36 -26.00 7.32
CA LYS A 16 8.35 -26.35 8.32
C LYS A 16 7.04 -25.65 8.00
N LYS A 17 5.94 -26.13 8.57
CA LYS A 17 4.65 -25.45 8.55
C LYS A 17 4.28 -25.12 9.98
N VAL A 18 4.04 -23.85 10.27
CA VAL A 18 3.69 -23.37 11.60
C VAL A 18 2.29 -22.76 11.62
N LYS A 19 1.75 -22.60 12.82
CA LYS A 19 0.52 -21.86 13.07
C LYS A 19 0.90 -20.55 13.74
N GLU A 20 0.63 -19.44 13.07
CA GLU A 20 0.88 -18.11 13.62
C GLU A 20 -0.42 -17.35 13.82
N THR A 21 -0.51 -16.63 14.93
CA THR A 21 -1.68 -15.77 15.23
C THR A 21 -1.20 -14.35 15.39
N TYR A 22 -1.79 -13.45 14.60
CA TYR A 22 -1.52 -12.03 14.63
C TYR A 22 -2.70 -11.33 15.30
N THR A 23 -2.42 -10.52 16.31
CA THR A 23 -3.44 -9.82 17.09
C THR A 23 -3.20 -8.32 17.04
N TYR A 24 -4.24 -7.55 16.76
CA TYR A 24 -4.21 -6.10 16.74
C TYR A 24 -5.52 -5.53 17.32
N LYS A 25 -5.42 -4.69 18.35
CA LYS A 25 -6.56 -4.07 19.07
C LYS A 25 -7.70 -5.07 19.37
N GLY A 26 -7.36 -6.25 19.89
CA GLY A 26 -8.34 -7.28 20.27
C GLY A 26 -8.92 -8.10 19.12
N LYS A 27 -8.61 -7.77 17.86
CA LYS A 27 -8.93 -8.62 16.70
C LYS A 27 -7.75 -9.51 16.37
N SER A 28 -8.01 -10.76 16.01
CA SER A 28 -6.95 -11.72 15.70
C SER A 28 -7.22 -12.46 14.39
N ILE A 29 -6.15 -12.68 13.62
CA ILE A 29 -6.16 -13.60 12.50
C ILE A 29 -5.12 -14.70 12.73
N THR A 30 -5.54 -15.95 12.52
CA THR A 30 -4.63 -17.09 12.56
C THR A 30 -4.34 -17.58 11.15
N VAL A 31 -3.05 -17.64 10.81
CA VAL A 31 -2.56 -18.27 9.59
C VAL A 31 -2.13 -19.69 9.93
N ASN A 32 -2.96 -20.65 9.56
CA ASN A 32 -2.64 -22.07 9.70
C ASN A 32 -1.70 -22.51 8.59
N ASN A 33 -0.80 -23.45 8.90
CA ASN A 33 0.09 -24.09 7.93
C ASN A 33 0.99 -23.10 7.16
N LEU A 34 1.43 -22.02 7.80
CA LEU A 34 2.36 -21.05 7.21
C LEU A 34 3.70 -21.74 6.91
N PRO A 35 4.10 -21.90 5.64
CA PRO A 35 5.39 -22.46 5.32
C PRO A 35 6.50 -21.47 5.72
N ILE A 36 7.41 -21.94 6.56
CA ILE A 36 8.60 -21.21 6.98
C ILE A 36 9.84 -22.05 6.69
N PHE A 37 10.97 -21.35 6.60
CA PHE A 37 12.30 -21.90 6.55
C PHE A 37 12.91 -21.83 7.95
N HIS A 38 13.34 -22.95 8.50
CA HIS A 38 13.93 -23.04 9.82
C HIS A 38 15.38 -23.52 9.69
N CYS A 39 16.32 -22.79 10.28
CA CYS A 39 17.74 -23.17 10.29
C CYS A 39 18.03 -24.23 11.35
N THR A 40 18.70 -25.32 10.98
CA THR A 40 19.06 -26.39 11.94
C THR A 40 20.29 -26.06 12.78
N GLY A 41 21.03 -24.99 12.47
CA GLY A 41 22.23 -24.57 13.20
C GLY A 41 21.93 -23.52 14.27
N CYS A 42 21.39 -22.36 13.86
CA CYS A 42 21.11 -21.25 14.77
C CYS A 42 19.65 -21.13 15.21
N GLY A 43 18.73 -21.91 14.63
CA GLY A 43 17.30 -21.90 14.98
C GLY A 43 16.48 -20.77 14.35
N GLU A 44 17.09 -19.90 13.53
CA GLU A 44 16.40 -18.77 12.89
C GLU A 44 15.28 -19.23 11.94
N GLU A 45 14.20 -18.45 11.90
CA GLU A 45 13.02 -18.71 11.07
C GLU A 45 12.79 -17.60 10.05
N PHE A 46 12.54 -17.98 8.81
CA PHE A 46 12.28 -17.07 7.71
C PHE A 46 10.96 -17.42 7.01
N ILE A 47 10.17 -16.42 6.68
CA ILE A 47 8.96 -16.61 5.90
C ILE A 47 9.34 -16.65 4.41
N ASP A 48 8.73 -17.55 3.66
CA ASP A 48 8.87 -17.58 2.20
C ASP A 48 8.34 -16.26 1.59
N GLU A 49 9.20 -15.54 0.86
CA GLU A 49 8.87 -14.23 0.27
C GLU A 49 7.57 -14.24 -0.55
N GLU A 50 7.28 -15.36 -1.23
CA GLU A 50 6.05 -15.53 -2.02
C GLU A 50 4.78 -15.50 -1.15
N ARG A 51 4.91 -15.74 0.16
CA ARG A 51 3.83 -15.74 1.14
C ARG A 51 3.68 -14.43 1.90
N VAL A 52 4.73 -13.61 1.94
CA VAL A 52 4.72 -12.31 2.64
C VAL A 52 3.62 -11.41 2.09
N GLY A 53 3.46 -11.32 0.76
CA GLY A 53 2.43 -10.48 0.14
C GLY A 53 0.99 -10.84 0.57
N PRO A 54 0.56 -12.11 0.40
CA PRO A 54 -0.76 -12.57 0.87
C PRO A 54 -1.00 -12.39 2.38
N ILE A 55 0.03 -12.57 3.22
CA ILE A 55 -0.08 -12.38 4.67
C ILE A 55 -0.27 -10.90 4.98
N ASN A 56 0.57 -10.02 4.42
CA ASN A 56 0.46 -8.58 4.62
C ASN A 56 -0.93 -8.06 4.23
N LYS A 57 -1.51 -8.53 3.12
CA LYS A 57 -2.88 -8.17 2.76
C LYS A 57 -3.91 -8.53 3.83
N LYS A 58 -3.75 -9.68 4.48
CA LYS A 58 -4.64 -10.11 5.57
C LYS A 58 -4.42 -9.27 6.83
N LEU A 59 -3.17 -8.92 7.14
CA LEU A 59 -2.84 -8.03 8.26
C LEU A 59 -3.39 -6.62 8.03
N ASP A 60 -3.27 -6.10 6.81
CA ASP A 60 -3.84 -4.80 6.43
C ASP A 60 -5.38 -4.82 6.54
N ALA A 61 -6.03 -5.93 6.15
CA ALA A 61 -7.47 -6.09 6.31
C ALA A 61 -7.88 -6.10 7.79
N LEU A 62 -7.15 -6.84 8.64
CA LEU A 62 -7.34 -6.87 10.09
C LEU A 62 -7.16 -5.46 10.69
N TYR A 63 -6.13 -4.75 10.27
CA TYR A 63 -5.86 -3.37 10.69
C TYR A 63 -7.03 -2.44 10.32
N ARG A 64 -7.48 -2.46 9.06
CA ARG A 64 -8.63 -1.65 8.62
C ARG A 64 -9.87 -1.96 9.44
N GLU A 65 -10.12 -3.24 9.70
CA GLU A 65 -11.26 -3.69 10.49
C GLU A 65 -11.18 -3.21 11.95
N ALA A 66 -9.99 -3.21 12.54
CA ALA A 66 -9.76 -2.74 13.90
C ALA A 66 -9.86 -1.21 14.03
N GLU A 67 -9.44 -0.47 13.01
CA GLU A 67 -9.55 1.00 12.95
C GLU A 67 -10.91 1.50 12.46
N GLY A 68 -11.78 0.61 11.97
CA GLY A 68 -13.05 0.98 11.34
C GLY A 68 -12.88 1.73 10.01
N LEU A 69 -11.81 1.45 9.28
CA LEU A 69 -11.55 1.98 7.94
C LEU A 69 -12.27 1.16 6.87
N LEU A 70 -12.57 1.79 5.74
CA LEU A 70 -13.15 1.14 4.56
C LEU A 70 -12.22 0.05 4.04
N GLN A 71 -12.80 -1.12 3.77
CA GLN A 71 -12.14 -2.24 3.12
C GLN A 71 -12.00 -1.99 1.61
N PRO A 72 -11.04 -2.67 0.94
CA PRO A 72 -10.78 -2.47 -0.49
C PRO A 72 -12.02 -2.57 -1.37
N GLN A 73 -12.93 -3.52 -1.09
CA GLN A 73 -14.16 -3.72 -1.82
C GLN A 73 -15.14 -2.54 -1.68
N GLU A 74 -15.26 -1.97 -0.48
CA GLU A 74 -16.11 -0.79 -0.25
C GLU A 74 -15.60 0.41 -1.05
N ILE A 75 -14.28 0.57 -1.17
CA ILE A 75 -13.67 1.62 -1.99
C ILE A 75 -13.99 1.42 -3.47
N VAL A 76 -13.94 0.17 -3.97
CA VAL A 76 -14.35 -0.17 -5.34
C VAL A 76 -15.81 0.20 -5.58
N GLU A 77 -16.70 -0.14 -4.65
CA GLU A 77 -18.14 0.14 -4.75
C GLU A 77 -18.41 1.65 -4.81
N ILE A 78 -17.76 2.42 -3.93
CA ILE A 78 -17.88 3.89 -3.90
C ILE A 78 -17.46 4.48 -5.25
N ARG A 79 -16.31 4.07 -5.80
CA ARG A 79 -15.87 4.57 -7.11
C ARG A 79 -16.85 4.16 -8.22
N LYS A 80 -17.25 2.89 -8.25
CA LYS A 80 -18.14 2.35 -9.29
C LYS A 80 -19.52 2.99 -9.27
N LYS A 81 -20.01 3.43 -8.11
CA LYS A 81 -21.26 4.22 -7.99
C LYS A 81 -21.28 5.42 -8.95
N PHE A 82 -20.13 6.03 -9.20
CA PHE A 82 -20.00 7.20 -10.07
C PHE A 82 -19.51 6.87 -11.49
N GLY A 83 -19.23 5.60 -11.81
CA GLY A 83 -18.82 5.17 -13.15
C GLY A 83 -17.39 5.52 -13.57
N TYR A 84 -16.56 6.05 -12.66
CA TYR A 84 -15.18 6.44 -12.98
C TYR A 84 -14.19 5.28 -12.99
N SER A 85 -13.17 5.36 -13.85
CA SER A 85 -11.96 4.57 -13.76
C SER A 85 -11.14 4.91 -12.51
N GLN A 86 -10.17 4.07 -12.15
CA GLN A 86 -9.28 4.33 -11.01
C GLN A 86 -8.49 5.63 -11.18
N GLU A 87 -8.06 5.93 -12.40
CA GLU A 87 -7.28 7.12 -12.73
C GLU A 87 -8.14 8.38 -12.65
N GLU A 88 -9.30 8.39 -13.30
CA GLU A 88 -10.24 9.53 -13.24
C GLU A 88 -10.67 9.82 -11.80
N PHE A 89 -10.97 8.78 -11.03
CA PHE A 89 -11.36 8.94 -9.63
C PHE A 89 -10.21 9.49 -8.78
N ALA A 90 -8.97 9.03 -9.01
CA ALA A 90 -7.77 9.57 -8.37
C ALA A 90 -7.52 11.03 -8.71
N GLU A 91 -7.82 11.46 -9.94
CA GLU A 91 -7.67 12.85 -10.33
C GLU A 91 -8.75 13.77 -9.74
N ILE A 92 -9.97 13.27 -9.54
CA ILE A 92 -11.08 14.06 -8.96
C ILE A 92 -10.94 14.14 -7.44
N VAL A 93 -10.71 13.00 -6.79
CA VAL A 93 -10.68 12.89 -5.32
C VAL A 93 -9.29 13.22 -4.76
N GLY A 94 -8.25 13.04 -5.56
CA GLY A 94 -6.85 13.20 -5.16
C GLY A 94 -6.19 11.90 -4.70
N GLY A 95 -5.02 12.02 -4.07
CA GLY A 95 -4.20 10.88 -3.62
C GLY A 95 -3.15 10.41 -4.64
N GLY A 96 -3.23 10.90 -5.88
CA GLY A 96 -2.28 10.61 -6.94
C GLY A 96 -2.67 9.40 -7.80
N PRO A 97 -2.12 9.29 -9.03
CA PRO A 97 -2.69 8.48 -10.12
C PRO A 97 -2.78 6.97 -9.84
N LYS A 98 -2.01 6.47 -8.87
CA LYS A 98 -1.97 5.03 -8.52
C LYS A 98 -2.55 4.72 -7.14
N ALA A 99 -3.14 5.69 -6.45
CA ALA A 99 -3.64 5.50 -5.09
C ALA A 99 -4.79 4.50 -5.05
N PHE A 100 -5.83 4.70 -5.85
CA PHE A 100 -7.00 3.83 -5.88
C PHE A 100 -6.68 2.41 -6.34
N ALA A 101 -5.76 2.24 -7.29
CA ALA A 101 -5.26 0.92 -7.64
C ALA A 101 -4.65 0.17 -6.43
N LYS A 102 -3.92 0.89 -5.55
CA LYS A 102 -3.33 0.30 -4.34
C LYS A 102 -4.35 0.07 -3.22
N TYR A 103 -5.28 1.00 -3.04
CA TYR A 103 -6.36 0.89 -2.05
C TYR A 103 -7.30 -0.27 -2.38
N GLU A 104 -7.75 -0.36 -3.64
CA GLU A 104 -8.64 -1.43 -4.12
C GLU A 104 -7.96 -2.80 -4.16
N LYS A 105 -6.64 -2.85 -4.33
CA LYS A 105 -5.85 -4.09 -4.21
C LYS A 105 -5.58 -4.47 -2.74
N GLY A 106 -5.83 -3.56 -1.81
CA GLY A 106 -5.56 -3.70 -0.38
C GLY A 106 -4.08 -3.62 0.01
N THR A 107 -3.20 -3.27 -0.93
CA THR A 107 -1.73 -3.21 -0.70
C THR A 107 -1.26 -1.96 0.04
N VAL A 108 -2.12 -0.94 0.12
CA VAL A 108 -1.88 0.26 0.92
C VAL A 108 -3.17 0.62 1.62
N THR A 109 -3.06 1.06 2.87
CA THR A 109 -4.19 1.59 3.64
C THR A 109 -4.28 3.10 3.44
N GLN A 110 -5.48 3.59 3.16
CA GLN A 110 -5.79 5.01 3.01
C GLN A 110 -5.61 5.76 4.33
N SER A 111 -5.35 7.07 4.25
CA SER A 111 -5.35 7.93 5.44
C SER A 111 -6.76 8.10 5.99
N ARG A 112 -6.89 8.48 7.26
CA ARG A 112 -8.20 8.73 7.88
C ARG A 112 -8.99 9.82 7.17
N SER A 113 -8.31 10.87 6.70
CA SER A 113 -8.94 11.94 5.93
C SER A 113 -9.51 11.45 4.61
N MET A 114 -8.77 10.60 3.89
CA MET A 114 -9.24 9.97 2.66
C MET A 114 -10.43 9.03 2.92
N ASP A 115 -10.37 8.24 4.01
CA ASP A 115 -11.49 7.39 4.43
C ASP A 115 -12.78 8.18 4.67
N ASN A 116 -12.68 9.28 5.43
CA ASN A 116 -13.80 10.16 5.70
C ASN A 116 -14.37 10.76 4.41
N LEU A 117 -13.51 11.23 3.49
CA LEU A 117 -13.95 11.77 2.20
C LEU A 117 -14.70 10.72 1.38
N LEU A 118 -14.19 9.49 1.30
CA LEU A 118 -14.84 8.40 0.58
C LEU A 118 -16.21 8.07 1.17
N ARG A 119 -16.36 8.11 2.50
CA ARG A 119 -17.67 7.93 3.16
C ARG A 119 -18.65 9.04 2.80
N ILE A 120 -18.20 10.29 2.76
CA ILE A 120 -19.03 11.42 2.34
C ILE A 120 -19.48 11.22 0.88
N LEU A 121 -18.57 10.83 -0.01
CA LEU A 121 -18.90 10.54 -1.42
C LEU A 121 -19.86 9.36 -1.57
N ARG A 122 -19.74 8.33 -0.71
CA ARG A 122 -20.68 7.22 -0.68
C ARG A 122 -22.09 7.69 -0.39
N ASP A 123 -22.25 8.65 0.52
CA ASP A 123 -23.56 9.02 1.08
C ASP A 123 -24.13 10.29 0.40
N SER A 124 -23.33 11.08 -0.32
CA SER A 124 -23.75 12.30 -1.04
C SER A 124 -23.21 12.34 -2.48
N SER A 125 -24.12 12.38 -3.46
CA SER A 125 -23.76 12.64 -4.86
C SER A 125 -23.31 14.08 -5.09
N ASP A 126 -23.85 15.04 -4.34
CA ASP A 126 -23.55 16.46 -4.50
C ASP A 126 -22.09 16.76 -4.15
N ALA A 127 -21.52 16.03 -3.19
CA ALA A 127 -20.10 16.12 -2.88
C ALA A 127 -19.22 15.81 -4.11
N MET A 128 -19.63 14.88 -4.97
CA MET A 128 -18.90 14.58 -6.20
C MET A 128 -18.99 15.73 -7.22
N THR A 129 -20.15 16.38 -7.30
CA THR A 129 -20.35 17.58 -8.12
C THR A 129 -19.45 18.73 -7.66
N ILE A 130 -19.31 18.92 -6.34
CA ILE A 130 -18.41 19.94 -5.78
C ILE A 130 -16.96 19.68 -6.22
N LEU A 131 -16.45 18.45 -6.05
CA LEU A 131 -15.08 18.11 -6.42
C LEU A 131 -14.80 18.28 -7.92
N THR A 132 -15.74 17.86 -8.76
CA THR A 132 -15.61 18.00 -10.22
C THR A 132 -15.67 19.46 -10.67
N SER A 133 -16.52 20.29 -10.05
CA SER A 133 -16.61 21.73 -10.35
C SER A 133 -15.33 22.49 -9.97
N GLN A 134 -14.70 22.17 -8.84
CA GLN A 134 -13.42 22.78 -8.45
C GLN A 134 -12.30 22.46 -9.43
N LYS A 135 -12.26 21.23 -9.96
CA LYS A 135 -11.28 20.86 -11.00
C LYS A 135 -11.46 21.69 -12.27
N ALA A 136 -12.72 21.93 -12.68
CA ALA A 136 -13.01 22.79 -13.82
C ALA A 136 -12.52 24.24 -13.61
N LEU A 137 -12.61 24.75 -12.38
CA LEU A 137 -12.08 26.07 -12.00
C LEU A 137 -10.54 26.11 -12.00
N CYS A 138 -9.86 25.07 -11.53
CA CYS A 138 -8.40 25.02 -11.58
C CYS A 138 -7.82 24.89 -13.00
N ALA A 139 -8.59 24.39 -13.98
CA ALA A 139 -8.13 24.25 -15.36
C ALA A 139 -7.96 25.60 -16.08
N CYS A 140 -8.64 26.68 -15.65
CA CYS A 140 -8.49 27.99 -16.27
C CYS A 140 -7.31 28.83 -15.71
N GLU A 141 -6.69 28.43 -14.59
CA GLU A 141 -5.65 29.21 -13.90
C GLU A 141 -4.32 28.44 -13.67
N ALA A 142 -4.01 27.42 -14.47
CA ALA A 142 -2.76 26.69 -14.31
C ALA A 142 -1.55 27.39 -14.98
N LYS A 143 -1.14 28.56 -14.47
CA LYS A 143 0.24 29.04 -14.59
C LYS A 143 0.93 28.86 -13.24
N SER A 144 1.69 27.79 -13.07
CA SER A 144 2.44 27.57 -11.83
C SER A 144 3.46 28.70 -11.63
N VAL A 145 3.32 29.45 -10.53
CA VAL A 145 4.23 30.56 -10.15
C VAL A 145 5.63 30.07 -9.74
N TYR A 146 5.77 28.78 -9.41
CA TYR A 146 7.04 28.22 -8.96
C TYR A 146 7.79 27.50 -10.09
N GLN A 147 8.71 28.21 -10.76
CA GLN A 147 9.75 27.56 -11.53
C GLN A 147 10.89 27.12 -10.60
N VAL A 148 10.98 25.82 -10.34
CA VAL A 148 12.14 25.22 -9.69
C VAL A 148 13.31 25.28 -10.68
N LYS A 149 14.29 26.15 -10.43
CA LYS A 149 15.58 26.13 -11.15
C LYS A 149 16.27 24.80 -10.82
N LYS A 150 16.42 23.95 -11.83
CA LYS A 150 17.32 22.79 -11.74
C LYS A 150 18.75 23.30 -11.83
N ASP A 151 19.37 23.53 -10.68
CA ASP A 151 20.81 23.69 -10.64
C ASP A 151 21.46 22.35 -11.00
N LYS A 152 22.05 22.30 -12.21
CA LYS A 152 22.94 21.23 -12.63
C LYS A 152 24.24 21.39 -11.86
N SER A 153 24.38 20.73 -10.71
CA SER A 153 25.71 20.50 -10.14
C SER A 153 26.40 19.39 -10.93
N SER A 154 27.20 19.88 -11.88
CA SER A 154 28.29 19.26 -12.60
C SER A 154 28.94 18.03 -11.96
N SER A 155 29.12 17.02 -12.81
CA SER A 155 30.15 16.01 -12.73
C SER A 155 31.52 16.61 -12.38
N CYS A 156 32.18 16.07 -11.35
CA CYS A 156 33.64 16.15 -11.23
C CYS A 156 34.21 14.76 -11.46
N SER A 157 34.98 14.64 -12.53
CA SER A 157 35.78 13.47 -12.87
C SER A 157 37.26 13.86 -12.72
N LYS A 158 38.11 12.83 -12.49
CA LYS A 158 39.59 12.85 -12.47
C LYS A 158 40.16 13.31 -11.11
N THR A 159 41.25 12.78 -10.53
CA THR A 159 42.36 11.93 -11.03
C THR A 159 43.20 11.44 -9.83
N SER A 160 43.95 10.36 -10.06
CA SER A 160 45.07 9.82 -9.26
C SER A 160 46.11 10.83 -8.76
N ARG A 161 46.65 10.61 -7.54
CA ARG A 161 48.09 10.42 -7.18
C ARG A 161 48.36 10.87 -5.73
N SER A 162 48.91 9.97 -4.93
CA SER A 162 50.14 10.12 -4.13
C SER A 162 50.53 8.73 -3.66
#